data_AF-A0A2V6YKB2-F1
#
_entry.id   AF-A0A2V6YKB2-F1
#
_cell.length_a   1.000
_cell.length_b   1.000
_cell.length_c   1.000
_cell.angle_alpha   90.00
_cell.angle_beta   90.00
_cell.angle_gamma   90.00
#
_symmetry.space_group_name_H-M   'P 1'
#
loop_
_entity.id
_entity.type
_entity.pdbx_description
1 polymer ?
#
loop_
_entity_poly.entity_id
_entity_poly.type
_entity_poly.pdbx_seq_one_letter_code
_entity_poly.pdbx_strand_id
1 'polypeptide(L)'
;MLRALVASRQRRRGVALVSGELHYRFPPASAYRLNRCLFALKSDDAFRSRFLRDGRAATREMGLSEADSGPLLRGDRDALVARGAHPYLVFMAELRLRMEREPVTFEHF
;
A
#
# COMPACT_ATOMS: atom_id res chain seq x y z
N MET A 1 52.32 21.37 21.18
CA MET A 1 51.20 22.28 21.50
C MET A 1 50.22 22.27 20.33
N LEU A 2 48.99 21.80 20.50
CA LEU A 2 47.87 22.18 19.63
C LEU A 2 46.55 21.96 20.41
N ARG A 3 45.96 23.05 20.88
CA ARG A 3 44.58 23.09 21.42
C ARG A 3 43.66 23.43 20.25
N ALA A 4 42.62 22.63 20.03
CA ALA A 4 41.43 23.02 19.29
C ALA A 4 40.22 22.88 20.23
N LEU A 5 39.73 24.02 20.68
CA LEU A 5 38.43 24.21 21.31
C LEU A 5 37.47 24.74 20.23
N VAL A 6 36.16 24.60 20.50
CA VAL A 6 34.97 25.04 19.71
C VAL A 6 34.38 23.86 18.88
N ALA A 7 33.11 23.46 18.99
CA ALA A 7 31.91 24.25 19.24
C ALA A 7 30.82 23.58 20.11
N SER A 8 30.03 24.48 20.67
CA SER A 8 28.81 24.39 21.46
C SER A 8 27.65 23.60 20.83
N ARG A 9 27.10 22.69 21.65
CA ARG A 9 25.66 22.42 21.88
C ARG A 9 24.71 22.67 20.70
N GLN A 10 24.50 21.67 19.86
CA GLN A 10 23.19 21.48 19.25
C GLN A 10 22.25 20.91 20.32
N ARG A 11 21.45 21.79 20.93
CA ARG A 11 20.26 21.40 21.69
C ARG A 11 19.46 20.44 20.82
N ARG A 12 19.33 19.19 21.27
CA ARG A 12 18.24 18.30 20.85
C ARG A 12 16.94 19.05 21.09
N ARG A 13 16.40 19.67 20.04
CA ARG A 13 14.99 20.05 20.01
C ARG A 13 14.26 18.71 19.89
N GLY A 14 13.95 18.10 21.04
CA GLY A 14 13.06 16.97 21.08
C GLY A 14 11.74 17.43 20.50
N VAL A 15 11.47 17.05 19.26
CA VAL A 15 10.09 16.98 18.78
C VAL A 15 9.45 16.00 19.76
N ALA A 16 8.50 16.47 20.55
CA ALA A 16 7.70 15.60 21.40
C ALA A 16 7.25 14.44 20.52
N LEU A 17 7.65 13.21 20.87
CA LEU A 17 7.12 12.01 20.25
C LEU A 17 5.60 12.10 20.46
N VAL A 18 4.89 12.45 19.40
CA VAL A 18 3.43 12.32 19.37
C VAL A 18 3.20 10.83 19.60
N SER A 19 2.79 10.47 20.81
CA SER A 19 2.40 9.11 21.18
C SER A 19 1.02 8.80 20.61
N GLY A 20 0.87 9.05 19.30
CA GLY A 20 -0.25 8.60 18.50
C GLY A 20 0.17 7.33 17.79
N GLU A 21 -0.74 6.36 17.74
CA GLU A 21 -0.59 5.20 16.88
C GLU A 21 -0.31 5.69 15.44
N LEU A 22 0.83 5.30 14.87
CA LEU A 22 1.21 5.77 13.53
C LEU A 22 0.11 5.39 12.53
N HIS A 23 -0.47 6.39 11.86
CA HIS A 23 -1.45 6.19 10.78
C HIS A 23 -0.91 5.34 9.63
N TYR A 24 0.41 5.20 9.53
CA TYR A 24 1.09 4.34 8.59
C TYR A 24 2.41 3.83 9.16
N ARG A 25 2.60 2.51 9.13
CA ARG A 25 3.89 1.86 9.37
C ARG A 25 4.46 1.41 8.02
N PHE A 26 5.76 1.61 7.83
CA PHE A 26 6.42 1.11 6.62
C PHE A 26 6.21 -0.41 6.51
N PRO A 27 5.90 -0.96 5.32
CA PRO A 27 5.52 -2.36 5.18
C PRO A 27 6.65 -3.29 5.59
N PRO A 28 6.36 -4.41 6.29
CA PRO A 28 7.35 -5.46 6.47
C PRO A 28 7.71 -6.08 5.11
N ALA A 29 8.90 -6.68 4.99
CA ALA A 29 9.35 -7.32 3.74
C ALA A 29 8.37 -8.43 3.27
N SER A 30 7.68 -9.09 4.20
CA SER A 30 6.63 -10.08 3.90
C SER A 30 5.47 -9.50 3.08
N ALA A 31 5.17 -8.20 3.22
CA ALA A 31 4.10 -7.52 2.49
C ALA A 31 4.50 -7.09 1.07
N TYR A 32 5.74 -7.38 0.62
CA TYR A 32 6.22 -6.95 -0.70
C TYR A 32 5.33 -7.47 -1.84
N ARG A 33 4.99 -8.76 -1.84
CA ARG A 33 4.16 -9.37 -2.90
C ARG A 33 2.75 -8.77 -2.92
N LEU A 34 2.16 -8.54 -1.75
CA LEU A 34 0.87 -7.88 -1.61
C LEU A 34 0.89 -6.47 -2.21
N ASN A 35 1.88 -5.66 -1.84
CA ASN A 35 2.02 -4.30 -2.37
C ASN A 35 2.35 -4.27 -3.87
N ARG A 36 3.11 -5.24 -4.38
CA ARG A 36 3.33 -5.42 -5.83
C ARG A 36 2.04 -5.75 -6.59
N CYS A 37 1.19 -6.61 -6.03
CA CYS A 37 -0.11 -6.94 -6.61
C CYS A 37 -1.05 -5.73 -6.62
N LEU A 38 -1.13 -4.97 -5.52
CA LEU A 38 -1.92 -3.74 -5.46
C LEU A 38 -1.41 -2.68 -6.44
N PHE A 39 -0.10 -2.56 -6.59
CA PHE A 39 0.50 -1.69 -7.60
C PHE A 39 0.13 -2.12 -9.02
N ALA A 40 0.16 -3.42 -9.33
CA ALA A 40 -0.27 -3.94 -10.63
C ALA A 40 -1.76 -3.64 -10.89
N LEU A 41 -2.65 -3.83 -9.90
CA LEU A 41 -4.05 -3.41 -10.02
C LEU A 41 -4.18 -1.91 -10.33
N LYS A 42 -3.40 -1.07 -9.65
CA LYS A 42 -3.41 0.37 -9.89
C LYS A 42 -2.94 0.74 -11.32
N SER A 43 -1.90 0.10 -11.81
CA SER A 43 -1.08 0.62 -12.93
C SER A 43 -1.04 -0.24 -14.20
N ASP A 44 -1.54 -1.48 -14.16
CA ASP A 44 -1.51 -2.41 -15.30
C ASP A 44 -2.94 -2.82 -15.68
N ASP A 45 -3.38 -2.34 -16.83
CA ASP A 45 -4.73 -2.58 -17.37
C ASP A 45 -4.92 -4.05 -17.78
N ALA A 46 -3.88 -4.69 -18.32
CA ALA A 46 -3.93 -6.10 -18.69
C ALA A 46 -4.01 -7.00 -17.44
N PHE A 47 -3.27 -6.64 -16.38
CA PHE A 47 -3.39 -7.35 -15.10
C PHE A 47 -4.77 -7.17 -14.47
N ARG A 48 -5.33 -5.94 -14.46
CA ARG A 48 -6.71 -5.73 -13.99
C ARG A 48 -7.72 -6.57 -14.77
N SER A 49 -7.61 -6.63 -16.10
CA SER A 49 -8.49 -7.45 -16.92
C SER A 49 -8.43 -8.93 -16.53
N ARG A 50 -7.23 -9.48 -16.29
CA ARG A 50 -7.07 -10.86 -15.79
C ARG A 50 -7.65 -11.04 -14.39
N PHE A 51 -7.38 -10.09 -13.49
CA PHE A 51 -7.91 -10.12 -12.12
C PHE A 51 -9.43 -10.07 -12.06
N LEU A 52 -10.08 -9.26 -12.91
CA LEU A 52 -11.54 -9.19 -12.98
C LEU A 52 -12.16 -10.46 -13.54
N ARG A 53 -11.46 -11.15 -14.44
CA ARG A 53 -11.89 -12.44 -15.00
C ARG A 53 -11.75 -13.58 -14.01
N ASP A 54 -10.59 -13.66 -13.35
CA ASP A 54 -10.29 -14.65 -12.31
C ASP A 54 -9.26 -14.10 -11.33
N GLY A 55 -9.75 -13.48 -10.26
CA GLY A 55 -8.89 -12.89 -9.24
C GLY A 55 -8.05 -13.92 -8.49
N ARG A 56 -8.53 -15.16 -8.33
CA ARG A 56 -7.77 -16.22 -7.67
C ARG A 56 -6.59 -16.69 -8.53
N ALA A 57 -6.78 -16.83 -9.85
CA ALA A 57 -5.67 -17.12 -10.75
C ALA A 57 -4.66 -15.95 -10.79
N ALA A 58 -5.13 -14.72 -10.96
CA ALA A 58 -4.26 -13.55 -11.06
C ALA A 58 -3.42 -13.31 -9.78
N THR A 59 -3.99 -13.55 -8.59
CA THR A 59 -3.24 -13.42 -7.33
C THR A 59 -2.21 -14.54 -7.14
N ARG A 60 -2.48 -15.76 -7.64
CA ARG A 60 -1.49 -16.85 -7.67
C ARG A 60 -0.34 -16.58 -8.64
N GLU A 61 -0.59 -15.98 -9.80
CA GLU A 61 0.47 -15.52 -10.73
C GLU A 61 1.47 -14.58 -10.04
N MET A 62 0.97 -13.76 -9.11
CA MET A 62 1.76 -12.82 -8.32
C MET A 62 2.40 -13.46 -7.07
N GLY A 63 2.18 -14.74 -6.84
CA GLY A 63 2.73 -15.49 -5.70
C GLY A 63 2.16 -15.07 -4.34
N LEU A 64 0.91 -14.58 -4.31
CA LEU A 64 0.22 -14.29 -3.05
C LEU A 64 -0.19 -15.58 -2.35
N SER A 65 -0.07 -15.59 -1.03
CA SER A 65 -0.66 -16.64 -0.19
C SER A 65 -2.18 -16.47 -0.14
N GLU A 66 -2.93 -17.53 0.19
CA GLU A 66 -4.38 -17.43 0.44
C GLU A 66 -4.71 -16.42 1.54
N ALA A 67 -3.81 -16.27 2.52
CA ALA A 67 -3.98 -15.31 3.61
C ALA A 67 -3.89 -13.85 3.12
N ASP A 68 -3.11 -13.57 2.07
CA ASP A 68 -3.01 -12.24 1.44
C ASP A 68 -4.08 -12.03 0.35
N SER A 69 -4.36 -13.05 -0.45
CA SER A 69 -5.32 -12.96 -1.56
C SER A 69 -6.77 -12.90 -1.05
N GLY A 70 -7.10 -13.58 0.04
CA GLY A 70 -8.45 -13.60 0.61
C GLY A 70 -9.02 -12.20 0.89
N PRO A 71 -8.36 -11.36 1.70
CA PRO A 71 -8.76 -9.97 1.93
C PRO A 71 -8.83 -9.14 0.64
N LEU A 72 -7.87 -9.32 -0.28
CA LEU A 72 -7.84 -8.61 -1.55
C LEU A 72 -9.07 -8.92 -2.42
N LEU A 73 -9.46 -10.20 -2.50
CA LEU A 73 -10.61 -10.66 -3.29
C LEU A 73 -11.95 -10.21 -2.70
N ARG A 74 -12.02 -10.03 -1.38
CA ARG A 74 -13.21 -9.51 -0.69
C ARG A 74 -13.29 -7.98 -0.65
N GLY A 75 -12.22 -7.27 -1.03
CA GLY A 75 -12.14 -5.82 -0.87
C GLY A 75 -12.03 -5.37 0.59
N ASP A 76 -11.49 -6.23 1.47
CA ASP A 76 -11.36 -5.95 2.90
C ASP A 76 -10.13 -5.07 3.16
N ARG A 77 -10.35 -3.74 3.10
CA ARG A 77 -9.29 -2.74 3.25
C ARG A 77 -8.55 -2.86 4.57
N ASP A 78 -9.28 -3.01 5.67
CA ASP A 78 -8.68 -2.96 7.00
C ASP A 78 -7.84 -4.22 7.24
N ALA A 79 -8.29 -5.39 6.77
CA ALA A 79 -7.48 -6.60 6.79
C ALA A 79 -6.23 -6.49 5.89
N LEU A 80 -6.31 -5.82 4.73
CA LEU A 80 -5.14 -5.58 3.88
C LEU A 80 -4.10 -4.69 4.59
N VAL A 81 -4.54 -3.60 5.21
CA VAL A 81 -3.65 -2.67 5.94
C VAL A 81 -3.02 -3.36 7.15
N ALA A 82 -3.78 -4.15 7.91
CA ALA A 82 -3.25 -4.95 9.03
C ALA A 82 -2.14 -5.93 8.59
N ARG A 83 -2.14 -6.36 7.33
CA ARG A 83 -1.10 -7.22 6.73
C ARG A 83 0.06 -6.45 6.10
N GLY A 84 0.08 -5.12 6.24
CA GLY A 84 1.15 -4.27 5.71
C GLY A 84 0.92 -3.78 4.28
N ALA A 85 -0.32 -3.82 3.76
CA ALA A 85 -0.63 -3.12 2.53
C ALA A 85 -0.50 -1.60 2.71
N HIS A 86 0.05 -0.93 1.70
CA HIS A 86 0.13 0.52 1.67
C HIS A 86 -1.29 1.11 1.47
N PRO A 87 -1.81 1.96 2.37
CA PRO A 87 -3.19 2.46 2.29
C PRO A 87 -3.54 3.13 0.95
N TYR A 88 -2.64 3.96 0.43
CA TYR A 88 -2.78 4.54 -0.91
C TYR A 88 -2.95 3.50 -2.02
N LEU A 89 -2.16 2.41 -2.02
CA LEU A 89 -2.29 1.37 -3.05
C LEU A 89 -3.61 0.60 -2.92
N VAL A 90 -4.09 0.37 -1.69
CA VAL A 90 -5.39 -0.26 -1.47
C VAL A 90 -6.51 0.63 -2.05
N PHE A 91 -6.51 1.91 -1.71
CA PHE A 91 -7.48 2.87 -2.25
C PHE A 91 -7.44 2.93 -3.79
N MET A 92 -6.24 3.08 -4.38
CA MET A 92 -6.12 3.21 -5.83
C MET A 92 -6.49 1.92 -6.57
N ALA A 93 -6.15 0.75 -6.03
CA ALA A 93 -6.52 -0.53 -6.62
C ALA A 93 -8.04 -0.71 -6.63
N GLU A 94 -8.71 -0.40 -5.50
CA GLU A 94 -10.17 -0.45 -5.40
C GLU A 94 -10.85 0.51 -6.38
N LEU A 95 -10.38 1.76 -6.45
CA LEU A 95 -10.89 2.76 -7.38
C LEU A 95 -10.77 2.29 -8.83
N ARG A 96 -9.59 1.78 -9.24
CA ARG A 96 -9.38 1.31 -10.62
C ARG A 96 -10.24 0.10 -10.94
N LEU A 97 -10.44 -0.82 -10.00
CA LEU A 97 -11.35 -1.96 -10.19
C LEU A 97 -12.81 -1.51 -10.34
N ARG A 98 -13.24 -0.48 -9.61
CA ARG A 98 -14.59 0.08 -9.71
C ARG A 98 -14.83 0.72 -11.06
N MET A 99 -13.90 1.57 -11.51
CA MET A 99 -13.95 2.24 -12.81
C MET A 99 -13.99 1.26 -14.00
N GLU A 100 -13.40 0.07 -13.84
CA GLU A 100 -13.38 -0.95 -14.90
C GLU A 100 -14.68 -1.78 -14.94
N ARG A 101 -15.36 -1.95 -13.80
CA ARG A 101 -16.65 -2.67 -13.70
C ARG A 101 -17.83 -1.81 -14.09
N GLU A 102 -17.78 -0.56 -13.67
CA GLU A 102 -18.76 0.47 -13.98
C GLU A 102 -18.01 1.50 -14.81
N PRO A 103 -18.08 1.44 -16.15
CA PRO A 103 -17.63 2.54 -16.99
C PRO A 103 -18.55 3.73 -16.71
N VAL A 104 -18.28 4.44 -15.63
CA VAL A 104 -18.98 5.66 -15.25
C VAL A 104 -18.67 6.69 -16.32
N THR A 105 -19.70 7.18 -17.01
CA THR A 105 -19.65 8.44 -17.73
C THR A 105 -19.29 9.53 -16.70
N PHE A 106 -18.03 9.93 -16.67
CA PHE A 106 -17.60 11.07 -15.86
C PHE A 106 -18.18 12.34 -16.50
N GLU A 107 -19.41 12.71 -16.13
CA GLU A 107 -19.87 14.08 -16.30
C GLU A 107 -19.04 14.96 -15.36
N HIS A 108 -18.25 15.84 -15.96
CA HIS A 108 -17.50 16.86 -15.24
C HIS A 108 -18.49 17.99 -14.92
N PHE A 109 -18.77 18.20 -13.64
CA PHE A 109 -19.51 19.38 -13.14
C PHE A 109 -18.54 20.53 -12.84
#